data_AF-A0A7J6PCC0-F1
#
_entry.id   AF-A0A7J6PCC0-F1
#
_cell.length_a   1.000
_cell.length_b   1.000
_cell.length_c   1.000
_cell.angle_alpha   90.00
_cell.angle_beta   90.00
_cell.angle_gamma   90.00
#
_symmetry.space_group_name_H-M   'P 1'
#
loop_
_entity.id
_entity.type
_entity.pdbx_description
1 polymer ?
#
loop_
_entity_poly.entity_id
_entity_poly.type
_entity_poly.pdbx_seq_one_letter_code
_entity_poly.pdbx_strand_id
1 'polypeptide(L)'
;MIENIPLVIDLYLDFYGTGEQCFMGMNDKAIFVMDPRLDSRNTNRAQTYAYASNMKLSAAATDGGGRFALGNRVGEYRLFDGQTNKDGKLKRCKTLLKGTRDPIKNVDVTFDGRYLLGTTAEYLVLIDTQLPGGVTGFGGESMGRNAPELISISLSQEDSVRYGLRDNNFTPARFEYGASGVEGTIVTTTGSLVVSWSLKAVLRGKIHKYSVKPMGDYIVATESGPGVSESTVAGNAVVAM
;
A
#
# COMPACT_ATOMS: atom_id res chain seq x y z
N MET A 1 17.91 -13.86 -17.90
CA MET A 1 17.97 -12.96 -16.73
C MET A 1 16.54 -12.60 -16.37
N ILE A 2 16.00 -13.25 -15.33
CA ILE A 2 14.72 -12.84 -14.75
C ILE A 2 15.11 -11.72 -13.78
N GLU A 3 15.12 -10.48 -14.26
CA GLU A 3 15.30 -9.32 -13.37
C GLU A 3 14.19 -9.37 -12.31
N ASN A 4 14.57 -9.15 -11.05
CA ASN A 4 13.70 -9.13 -9.88
C ASN A 4 12.33 -8.51 -10.20
N ILE A 5 11.32 -9.37 -10.41
CA ILE A 5 9.92 -8.95 -10.46
C ILE A 5 9.57 -8.63 -9.01
N PRO A 6 9.33 -7.36 -8.61
CA PRO A 6 8.80 -7.09 -7.30
C PRO A 6 7.42 -7.75 -7.20
N LEU A 7 7.40 -8.91 -6.54
CA LEU A 7 6.18 -9.61 -6.19
C LEU A 7 5.54 -8.83 -5.03
N VAL A 8 4.52 -8.03 -5.33
CA VAL A 8 3.69 -7.44 -4.29
C VAL A 8 2.60 -8.44 -3.97
N ILE A 9 2.87 -9.32 -3.01
CA ILE A 9 1.83 -10.17 -2.43
C ILE A 9 0.93 -9.25 -1.61
N ASP A 10 -0.23 -8.92 -2.16
CA ASP A 10 -1.27 -8.21 -1.43
C ASP A 10 -2.51 -9.12 -1.33
N LEU A 11 -2.97 -9.32 -0.10
CA LEU A 11 -3.83 -10.45 0.32
C LEU A 11 -5.33 -10.16 0.19
N TYR A 12 -5.73 -9.07 -0.46
CA TYR A 12 -7.13 -8.61 -0.52
C TYR A 12 -7.66 -8.29 -1.94
N LEU A 13 -7.12 -8.92 -2.99
CA LEU A 13 -7.73 -8.85 -4.31
C LEU A 13 -8.86 -9.87 -4.45
N ASP A 14 -10.12 -9.42 -4.36
CA ASP A 14 -11.30 -10.19 -4.77
C ASP A 14 -11.78 -9.73 -6.16
N PHE A 15 -11.27 -10.40 -7.20
CA PHE A 15 -11.54 -10.02 -8.58
C PHE A 15 -12.93 -10.43 -9.08
N TYR A 16 -13.58 -11.41 -8.42
CA TYR A 16 -14.81 -12.05 -8.90
C TYR A 16 -16.02 -11.81 -7.98
N GLY A 17 -15.89 -11.01 -6.92
CA GLY A 17 -16.94 -10.87 -5.90
C GLY A 17 -17.18 -12.18 -5.16
N THR A 18 -16.15 -13.02 -5.10
CA THR A 18 -16.15 -14.36 -4.48
C THR A 18 -15.74 -14.33 -3.02
N GLY A 19 -15.20 -13.20 -2.55
CA GLY A 19 -14.59 -13.05 -1.24
C GLY A 19 -13.22 -13.74 -1.12
N GLU A 20 -12.61 -14.17 -2.23
CA GLU A 20 -11.40 -15.01 -2.20
C GLU A 20 -10.15 -14.30 -2.74
N GLN A 21 -9.00 -14.60 -2.11
CA GLN A 21 -7.72 -13.91 -2.33
C GLN A 21 -7.06 -14.32 -3.66
N CYS A 22 -6.71 -13.32 -4.47
CA CYS A 22 -5.87 -13.44 -5.67
C CYS A 22 -4.45 -12.89 -5.42
N PHE A 23 -3.47 -13.31 -6.24
CA PHE A 23 -2.12 -12.78 -6.20
C PHE A 23 -1.96 -11.66 -7.21
N MET A 24 -1.34 -10.55 -6.81
CA MET A 24 -0.85 -9.52 -7.74
C MET A 24 0.67 -9.62 -7.89
N GLY A 25 1.15 -9.39 -9.09
CA GLY A 25 2.57 -9.20 -9.39
C GLY A 25 2.74 -8.00 -10.31
N MET A 26 3.90 -7.35 -10.27
CA MET A 26 4.21 -6.29 -11.22
C MET A 26 5.66 -6.36 -11.68
N ASN A 27 5.91 -5.80 -12.86
CA ASN A 27 7.22 -5.33 -13.26
C ASN A 27 7.12 -3.84 -13.63
N ASP A 28 8.22 -3.24 -14.09
CA ASP A 28 8.29 -1.84 -14.50
C ASP A 28 7.23 -1.37 -15.53
N LYS A 29 6.59 -2.29 -16.26
CA LYS A 29 5.67 -2.02 -17.37
C LYS A 29 4.28 -2.62 -17.22
N ALA A 30 4.11 -3.63 -16.39
CA ALA A 30 2.90 -4.44 -16.40
C ALA A 30 2.55 -4.93 -15.01
N ILE A 31 1.25 -5.15 -14.82
CA ILE A 31 0.65 -5.80 -13.66
C ILE A 31 -0.01 -7.10 -14.08
N PHE A 32 0.02 -8.07 -13.20
CA PHE A 32 -0.53 -9.39 -13.37
C PHE A 32 -1.34 -9.72 -12.14
N VAL A 33 -2.60 -10.11 -12.31
CA VAL A 33 -3.45 -10.62 -11.23
C VAL A 33 -3.77 -12.06 -11.56
N MET A 34 -3.43 -12.97 -10.66
CA MET A 34 -3.61 -14.41 -10.84
C MET A 34 -4.47 -14.97 -9.74
N ASP A 35 -5.51 -15.70 -10.12
CA ASP A 35 -6.22 -16.57 -9.20
C ASP A 35 -5.63 -17.99 -9.34
N PRO A 36 -4.97 -18.53 -8.31
CA PRO A 36 -4.33 -19.85 -8.39
C PRO A 36 -5.33 -21.00 -8.57
N ARG A 37 -6.61 -20.78 -8.22
CA ARG A 37 -7.66 -21.80 -8.21
C ARG A 37 -8.27 -22.03 -9.59
N LEU A 38 -8.19 -21.04 -10.48
CA LEU A 38 -8.69 -21.18 -11.84
C LEU A 38 -7.86 -22.19 -12.63
N ASP A 39 -8.52 -23.15 -13.28
CA ASP A 39 -7.86 -24.14 -14.12
C ASP A 39 -7.43 -23.50 -15.45
N SER A 40 -6.13 -23.57 -15.72
CA SER A 40 -5.47 -23.04 -16.93
C SER A 40 -6.02 -23.55 -18.26
N ARG A 41 -6.80 -24.64 -18.25
CA ARG A 41 -7.27 -25.31 -19.47
C ARG A 41 -8.40 -24.58 -20.18
N ASN A 42 -9.22 -23.80 -19.46
CA ASN A 42 -10.45 -23.20 -20.02
C ASN A 42 -10.61 -21.70 -19.76
N THR A 43 -9.79 -21.07 -18.91
CA THR A 43 -9.85 -19.64 -18.61
C THR A 43 -8.47 -19.00 -18.55
N ASN A 44 -8.39 -17.70 -18.87
CA ASN A 44 -7.17 -16.92 -18.64
C ASN A 44 -6.91 -16.85 -17.13
N ARG A 45 -6.00 -17.69 -16.65
CA ARG A 45 -5.54 -17.75 -15.25
C ARG A 45 -5.01 -16.42 -14.70
N ALA A 46 -4.48 -15.61 -15.59
CA ALA A 46 -3.83 -14.35 -15.27
C ALA A 46 -4.47 -13.22 -16.07
N GLN A 47 -4.93 -12.21 -15.36
CA GLN A 47 -5.36 -10.97 -15.96
C GLN A 47 -4.21 -9.99 -15.94
N THR A 48 -4.01 -9.29 -17.04
CA THR A 48 -2.83 -8.45 -17.22
C THR A 48 -3.22 -7.07 -17.73
N TYR A 49 -2.52 -6.05 -17.24
CA TYR A 49 -2.46 -4.75 -17.88
C TYR A 49 -0.99 -4.42 -18.16
N ALA A 50 -0.65 -4.16 -19.42
CA ALA A 50 0.70 -3.79 -19.83
C ALA A 50 0.69 -2.41 -20.51
N TYR A 51 1.60 -1.54 -20.07
CA TYR A 51 1.85 -0.25 -20.70
C TYR A 51 2.73 -0.40 -21.94
N ALA A 52 2.45 0.41 -22.97
CA ALA A 52 3.27 0.46 -24.18
C ALA A 52 4.68 0.99 -23.89
N SER A 53 4.79 1.98 -22.99
CA SER A 53 6.05 2.58 -22.55
C SER A 53 6.51 2.03 -21.20
N ASN A 54 7.80 2.22 -20.87
CA ASN A 54 8.30 1.89 -19.53
C ASN A 54 7.76 2.91 -18.52
N MET A 55 6.87 2.45 -17.63
CA MET A 55 6.28 3.30 -16.60
C MET A 55 7.07 3.37 -15.30
N LYS A 56 8.12 2.54 -15.16
CA LYS A 56 8.95 2.39 -13.97
C LYS A 56 8.12 2.09 -12.72
N LEU A 57 7.10 1.24 -12.84
CA LEU A 57 6.26 0.81 -11.72
C LEU A 57 7.14 0.25 -10.59
N SER A 58 6.79 0.57 -9.34
CA SER A 58 7.62 0.22 -8.18
C SER A 58 6.83 -0.26 -6.98
N ALA A 59 5.53 0.04 -6.92
CA ALA A 59 4.70 -0.27 -5.76
C ALA A 59 3.24 -0.48 -6.16
N ALA A 60 2.54 -1.32 -5.40
CA ALA A 60 1.10 -1.54 -5.53
C ALA A 60 0.50 -1.74 -4.14
N ALA A 61 -0.80 -1.45 -4.03
CA ALA A 61 -1.64 -1.85 -2.91
C ALA A 61 -3.10 -1.95 -3.36
N THR A 62 -3.88 -2.74 -2.64
CA THR A 62 -5.29 -3.01 -2.90
C THR A 62 -6.12 -2.57 -1.70
N ASP A 63 -7.34 -2.11 -1.94
CA ASP A 63 -8.34 -1.93 -0.90
C ASP A 63 -9.19 -3.20 -0.69
N GLY A 64 -10.11 -3.16 0.28
CA GLY A 64 -10.99 -4.29 0.60
C GLY A 64 -12.00 -4.63 -0.49
N GLY A 65 -12.17 -3.77 -1.50
CA GLY A 65 -13.10 -3.96 -2.62
C GLY A 65 -12.43 -4.47 -3.89
N GLY A 66 -11.15 -4.87 -3.86
CA GLY A 66 -10.41 -5.34 -5.03
C GLY A 66 -9.96 -4.23 -5.99
N ARG A 67 -10.14 -2.96 -5.61
CA ARG A 67 -9.59 -1.81 -6.36
C ARG A 67 -8.14 -1.63 -5.92
N PHE A 68 -7.28 -1.17 -6.82
CA PHE A 68 -5.85 -1.12 -6.51
C PHE A 68 -5.18 0.13 -7.05
N ALA A 69 -4.13 0.54 -6.35
CA ALA A 69 -3.29 1.68 -6.68
C ALA A 69 -1.90 1.21 -7.05
N LEU A 70 -1.30 1.86 -8.05
CA LEU A 70 0.11 1.69 -8.40
C LEU A 70 0.88 2.96 -8.12
N GLY A 71 2.13 2.83 -7.67
CA GLY A 71 3.13 3.90 -7.60
C GLY A 71 4.29 3.59 -8.54
N ASN A 72 4.99 4.63 -8.99
CA ASN A 72 6.17 4.48 -9.84
C ASN A 72 7.37 5.31 -9.37
N ARG A 73 8.55 5.02 -9.96
CA ARG A 73 9.81 5.72 -9.66
C ARG A 73 9.86 7.17 -10.17
N VAL A 74 8.82 7.63 -10.85
CA VAL A 74 8.68 9.02 -11.34
C VAL A 74 7.87 9.87 -10.36
N GLY A 75 7.15 9.25 -9.41
CA GLY A 75 6.33 9.96 -8.43
C GLY A 75 4.87 10.15 -8.87
N GLU A 76 4.35 9.24 -9.70
CA GLU A 76 2.95 9.17 -10.10
C GLU A 76 2.20 8.03 -9.39
N TYR A 77 0.93 8.27 -9.04
CA TYR A 77 0.01 7.22 -8.58
C TYR A 77 -1.08 6.95 -9.62
N ARG A 78 -1.48 5.69 -9.77
CA ARG A 78 -2.51 5.27 -10.73
C ARG A 78 -3.55 4.42 -10.03
N LEU A 79 -4.81 4.87 -10.06
CA LEU A 79 -5.93 4.21 -9.39
C LEU A 79 -6.74 3.40 -10.39
N PHE A 80 -7.00 2.14 -10.07
CA PHE A 80 -7.72 1.19 -10.92
C PHE A 80 -9.02 0.73 -10.24
N ASP A 81 -10.04 0.48 -11.04
CA ASP A 81 -11.34 -0.01 -10.55
C ASP A 81 -11.35 -1.52 -10.29
N GLY A 82 -10.24 -2.22 -10.54
CA GLY A 82 -10.17 -3.67 -10.39
C GLY A 82 -11.06 -4.44 -11.37
N GLN A 83 -11.54 -3.84 -12.46
CA GLN A 83 -12.44 -4.53 -13.40
C GLN A 83 -11.75 -4.95 -14.70
N THR A 84 -12.28 -5.99 -15.34
CA THR A 84 -11.87 -6.42 -16.69
C THR A 84 -12.76 -5.85 -17.79
N ASN A 85 -12.18 -5.69 -18.98
CA ASN A 85 -12.94 -5.47 -20.21
C ASN A 85 -13.58 -6.79 -20.70
N LYS A 86 -14.30 -6.73 -21.83
CA LYS A 86 -14.96 -7.90 -22.44
C LYS A 86 -13.99 -9.02 -22.83
N ASP A 87 -12.71 -8.70 -23.01
CA ASP A 87 -11.66 -9.66 -23.38
C ASP A 87 -10.96 -10.26 -22.16
N GLY A 88 -11.45 -9.99 -20.94
CA GLY A 88 -10.85 -10.48 -19.70
C GLY A 88 -9.53 -9.78 -19.32
N LYS A 89 -9.20 -8.65 -19.95
CA LYS A 89 -8.03 -7.83 -19.59
C LYS A 89 -8.40 -6.74 -18.61
N LEU A 90 -7.52 -6.44 -17.67
CA LEU A 90 -7.69 -5.33 -16.72
C LEU A 90 -7.98 -4.02 -17.48
N LYS A 91 -8.89 -3.20 -16.97
CA LYS A 91 -9.15 -1.87 -17.52
C LYS A 91 -8.00 -0.93 -17.20
N ARG A 92 -7.87 0.14 -17.99
CA ARG A 92 -6.93 1.24 -17.72
C ARG A 92 -7.27 1.92 -16.40
N CYS A 93 -6.27 2.54 -15.77
CA CYS A 93 -6.47 3.35 -14.58
C CYS A 93 -7.54 4.44 -14.82
N LYS A 94 -8.38 4.66 -13.81
CA LYS A 94 -9.39 5.73 -13.79
C LYS A 94 -8.77 7.07 -13.51
N THR A 95 -7.84 7.12 -12.57
CA THR A 95 -7.21 8.35 -12.12
C THR A 95 -5.70 8.21 -12.18
N LEU A 96 -5.06 9.24 -12.74
CA LEU A 96 -3.62 9.46 -12.66
C LEU A 96 -3.39 10.66 -11.75
N LEU A 97 -2.75 10.43 -10.62
CA LEU A 97 -2.33 11.47 -9.69
C LEU A 97 -0.85 11.76 -9.90
N LYS A 98 -0.52 13.03 -10.14
CA LYS A 98 0.84 13.52 -10.29
C LYS A 98 1.13 14.46 -9.15
N GLY A 99 2.36 14.47 -8.65
CA GLY A 99 2.78 15.51 -7.71
C GLY A 99 3.85 15.10 -6.71
N THR A 100 4.16 13.81 -6.58
CA THR A 100 5.37 13.40 -5.88
C THR A 100 6.54 13.66 -6.82
N ARG A 101 7.52 14.48 -6.41
CA ARG A 101 8.71 14.77 -7.24
C ARG A 101 9.78 13.70 -7.10
N ASP A 102 9.55 12.73 -6.22
CA ASP A 102 10.50 11.71 -5.82
C ASP A 102 9.97 10.29 -6.08
N PRO A 103 10.87 9.30 -6.20
CA PRO A 103 10.48 7.91 -6.43
C PRO A 103 9.60 7.33 -5.31
N ILE A 104 8.47 6.74 -5.70
CA ILE A 104 7.59 6.02 -4.77
C ILE A 104 8.19 4.63 -4.53
N LYS A 105 8.50 4.32 -3.27
CA LYS A 105 9.05 3.02 -2.84
C LYS A 105 7.97 2.02 -2.48
N ASN A 106 6.88 2.50 -1.89
CA ASN A 106 5.74 1.68 -1.48
C ASN A 106 4.45 2.51 -1.53
N VAL A 107 3.32 1.81 -1.67
CA VAL A 107 1.97 2.36 -1.58
C VAL A 107 1.19 1.49 -0.61
N ASP A 108 0.26 2.13 0.11
CA ASP A 108 -0.75 1.49 0.93
C ASP A 108 -2.09 2.20 0.74
N VAL A 109 -3.20 1.51 0.93
CA VAL A 109 -4.55 2.05 0.73
C VAL A 109 -5.43 1.58 1.88
N THR A 110 -6.29 2.45 2.40
CA THR A 110 -7.27 2.03 3.42
C THR A 110 -8.29 1.05 2.84
N PHE A 111 -8.89 0.23 3.69
CA PHE A 111 -9.85 -0.82 3.31
C PHE A 111 -11.02 -0.28 2.49
N ASP A 112 -11.49 0.93 2.79
CA ASP A 112 -12.57 1.62 2.06
C ASP A 112 -12.10 2.34 0.77
N GLY A 113 -10.80 2.33 0.50
CA GLY A 113 -10.16 3.03 -0.63
C GLY A 113 -10.08 4.54 -0.46
N ARG A 114 -10.48 5.11 0.67
CA ARG A 114 -10.54 6.57 0.84
C ARG A 114 -9.17 7.20 0.88
N TYR A 115 -8.24 6.63 1.64
CA TYR A 115 -6.91 7.22 1.79
C TYR A 115 -5.85 6.36 1.09
N LEU A 116 -5.00 7.03 0.32
CA LEU A 116 -3.80 6.44 -0.27
C LEU A 116 -2.58 7.00 0.45
N LEU A 117 -1.66 6.13 0.81
CA LEU A 117 -0.38 6.46 1.42
C LEU A 117 0.76 6.06 0.47
N GLY A 118 1.55 7.03 0.05
CA GLY A 118 2.81 6.82 -0.65
C GLY A 118 3.99 6.93 0.28
N THR A 119 4.96 6.03 0.16
CA THR A 119 6.23 6.08 0.89
C THR A 119 7.35 6.47 -0.08
N THR A 120 8.07 7.56 0.19
CA THR A 120 9.33 7.91 -0.48
C THR A 120 10.52 7.56 0.43
N ALA A 121 11.74 7.97 0.06
CA ALA A 121 12.87 7.81 0.96
C ALA A 121 12.70 8.69 2.22
N GLU A 122 12.44 9.99 2.03
CA GLU A 122 12.54 10.99 3.09
C GLU A 122 11.21 11.44 3.70
N TYR A 123 10.09 11.12 3.05
CA TYR A 123 8.76 11.54 3.49
C TYR A 123 7.66 10.57 3.06
N LEU A 124 6.50 10.71 3.67
CA LEU A 124 5.28 10.03 3.30
C LEU A 124 4.34 11.03 2.62
N VAL A 125 3.49 10.54 1.72
CA VAL A 125 2.47 11.31 1.03
C VAL A 125 1.12 10.71 1.32
N LEU A 126 0.24 11.47 1.96
CA LEU A 126 -1.15 11.08 2.19
C LEU A 126 -2.06 11.80 1.19
N ILE A 127 -3.00 11.05 0.60
CA ILE A 127 -3.94 11.52 -0.41
C ILE A 127 -5.36 11.10 -0.01
N ASP A 128 -6.31 12.03 0.01
CA ASP A 128 -7.75 11.72 0.13
C ASP A 128 -8.33 11.49 -1.28
N THR A 129 -8.58 10.24 -1.63
CA THR A 129 -9.05 9.87 -2.97
C THR A 129 -10.55 10.16 -3.16
N GLN A 130 -11.27 10.64 -2.14
CA GLN A 130 -12.70 10.89 -2.23
C GLN A 130 -13.02 12.15 -3.04
N LEU A 131 -13.88 11.99 -4.05
CA LEU A 131 -14.43 13.10 -4.84
C LEU A 131 -15.70 13.67 -4.20
N PRO A 132 -16.09 14.90 -4.58
CA PRO A 132 -17.42 15.42 -4.29
C PRO A 132 -18.50 14.41 -4.73
N GLY A 133 -19.39 14.01 -3.82
CA GLY A 133 -20.38 12.94 -4.06
C GLY A 133 -20.03 11.59 -3.44
N GLY A 134 -18.86 11.46 -2.80
CA GLY A 134 -18.52 10.32 -1.94
C GLY A 134 -17.85 9.14 -2.63
N VAL A 135 -17.71 9.17 -3.96
CA VAL A 135 -17.01 8.16 -4.75
C VAL A 135 -15.50 8.40 -4.70
N THR A 136 -14.71 7.35 -4.51
CA THR A 136 -13.24 7.42 -4.54
C THR A 136 -12.71 7.48 -5.97
N GLY A 137 -11.53 8.05 -6.19
CA GLY A 137 -10.86 8.14 -7.50
C GLY A 137 -10.49 6.80 -8.16
N PHE A 138 -10.71 5.67 -7.48
CA PHE A 138 -10.64 4.32 -8.04
C PHE A 138 -11.82 3.96 -8.95
N GLY A 139 -12.99 4.56 -8.75
CA GLY A 139 -14.24 4.22 -9.45
C GLY A 139 -14.95 5.46 -9.99
N GLY A 140 -15.89 5.26 -10.92
CA GLY A 140 -16.66 6.35 -11.52
C GLY A 140 -15.81 7.24 -12.44
N GLU A 141 -15.85 8.55 -12.20
CA GLU A 141 -15.13 9.57 -12.97
C GLU A 141 -13.68 9.72 -12.50
N SER A 142 -12.81 10.14 -13.43
CA SER A 142 -11.43 10.48 -13.10
C SER A 142 -11.37 11.71 -12.21
N MET A 143 -10.47 11.74 -11.22
CA MET A 143 -10.37 12.92 -10.35
C MET A 143 -9.95 14.18 -11.12
N GLY A 144 -9.14 14.06 -12.17
CA GLY A 144 -8.79 15.18 -13.05
C GLY A 144 -8.35 16.44 -12.29
N ARG A 145 -9.08 17.55 -12.50
CA ARG A 145 -8.82 18.84 -11.83
C ARG A 145 -9.26 18.88 -10.36
N ASN A 146 -10.10 17.92 -9.95
CA ASN A 146 -10.57 17.76 -8.57
C ASN A 146 -9.63 16.86 -7.75
N ALA A 147 -8.46 16.50 -8.29
CA ALA A 147 -7.44 15.81 -7.51
C ALA A 147 -7.08 16.67 -6.28
N PRO A 148 -7.07 16.08 -5.08
CA PRO A 148 -6.79 16.80 -3.84
C PRO A 148 -5.34 17.29 -3.80
N GLU A 149 -5.07 18.20 -2.88
CA GLU A 149 -3.70 18.50 -2.49
C GLU A 149 -3.06 17.32 -1.76
N LEU A 150 -1.77 17.10 -2.02
CA LEU A 150 -0.98 16.03 -1.39
C LEU A 150 -0.50 16.50 -0.02
N ILE A 151 -0.74 15.71 1.03
CA ILE A 151 -0.22 16.01 2.37
C ILE A 151 1.12 15.30 2.54
N SER A 152 2.21 16.05 2.56
CA SER A 152 3.54 15.53 2.85
C SER A 152 3.79 15.48 4.35
N ILE A 153 4.33 14.35 4.83
CA ILE A 153 4.58 14.09 6.24
C ILE A 153 6.01 13.57 6.38
N SER A 154 6.80 14.20 7.23
CA SER A 154 8.18 13.79 7.53
C SER A 154 8.52 14.03 8.99
N LEU A 155 9.65 13.50 9.43
CA LEU A 155 10.24 13.85 10.71
C LEU A 155 10.76 15.29 10.67
N SER A 156 10.66 15.99 11.80
CA SER A 156 11.29 17.29 11.97
C SER A 156 12.82 17.14 11.91
N GLN A 157 13.52 18.19 11.47
CA GLN A 157 14.98 18.19 11.46
C GLN A 157 15.54 18.04 12.89
N GLU A 158 14.88 18.66 13.87
CA GLU A 158 15.23 18.56 15.28
C GLU A 158 15.19 17.12 15.78
N ASP A 159 14.11 16.38 15.47
CA ASP A 159 13.99 14.97 15.87
C ASP A 159 14.96 14.08 15.08
N SER A 160 15.20 14.38 13.80
CA SER A 160 16.18 13.65 13.00
C SER A 160 17.57 13.72 13.64
N VAL A 161 17.98 14.90 14.10
CA VAL A 161 19.24 15.09 14.86
C VAL A 161 19.18 14.42 16.23
N ARG A 162 18.07 14.59 16.97
CA ARG A 162 17.88 14.02 18.31
C ARG A 162 18.04 12.49 18.32
N TYR A 163 17.54 11.83 17.29
CA TYR A 163 17.60 10.38 17.16
C TYR A 163 18.80 9.89 16.33
N GLY A 164 19.71 10.79 15.92
CA GLY A 164 20.92 10.44 15.18
C GLY A 164 20.66 9.89 13.76
N LEU A 165 19.52 10.24 13.16
CA LEU A 165 19.19 9.87 11.79
C LEU A 165 20.00 10.75 10.82
N ARG A 166 20.93 10.14 10.09
CA ARG A 166 21.74 10.83 9.07
C ARG A 166 20.92 11.15 7.82
N ASP A 167 20.18 10.15 7.35
CA ASP A 167 19.26 10.27 6.22
C ASP A 167 17.93 9.63 6.61
N ASN A 168 16.82 10.31 6.33
CA ASN A 168 15.50 9.71 6.46
C ASN A 168 15.35 8.68 5.34
N ASN A 169 15.25 7.41 5.72
CA ASN A 169 14.99 6.32 4.78
C ASN A 169 13.86 5.47 5.32
N PHE A 170 12.63 5.94 5.09
CA PHE A 170 11.44 5.23 5.54
C PHE A 170 11.32 3.86 4.87
N THR A 171 11.02 2.85 5.68
CA THR A 171 10.52 1.57 5.21
C THR A 171 9.07 1.72 4.72
N PRO A 172 8.51 0.73 3.99
CA PRO A 172 7.10 0.74 3.63
C PRO A 172 6.20 1.16 4.80
N ALA A 173 5.49 2.29 4.63
CA ALA A 173 4.55 2.79 5.62
C ALA A 173 3.18 2.14 5.41
N ARG A 174 2.49 1.83 6.50
CA ARG A 174 1.20 1.12 6.49
C ARG A 174 0.15 1.86 7.28
N PHE A 175 -1.10 1.68 6.89
CA PHE A 175 -2.25 1.98 7.71
C PHE A 175 -2.46 0.86 8.73
N GLU A 176 -2.67 1.26 9.99
CA GLU A 176 -2.94 0.35 11.09
C GLU A 176 -4.33 0.62 11.67
N TYR A 177 -5.02 -0.48 11.99
CA TYR A 177 -6.34 -0.44 12.60
C TYR A 177 -6.27 0.14 14.02
N GLY A 178 -7.12 1.12 14.29
CA GLY A 178 -7.33 1.60 15.66
C GLY A 178 -8.26 0.67 16.43
N ALA A 179 -8.47 0.99 17.73
CA ALA A 179 -9.40 0.26 18.59
C ALA A 179 -10.85 0.23 18.08
N SER A 180 -11.22 1.13 17.16
CA SER A 180 -12.54 1.16 16.53
C SER A 180 -12.69 0.20 15.34
N GLY A 181 -11.65 -0.57 14.98
CA GLY A 181 -11.66 -1.46 13.82
C GLY A 181 -11.58 -0.73 12.47
N VAL A 182 -11.23 0.56 12.47
CA VAL A 182 -11.01 1.38 11.28
C VAL A 182 -9.58 1.90 11.35
N GLU A 183 -8.91 2.02 10.21
CA GLU A 183 -7.56 2.55 10.17
C GLU A 183 -7.50 3.97 10.72
N GLY A 184 -6.62 4.15 11.71
CA GLY A 184 -6.53 5.40 12.47
C GLY A 184 -5.11 5.89 12.67
N THR A 185 -4.13 5.05 12.32
CA THR A 185 -2.71 5.29 12.56
C THR A 185 -1.93 4.96 11.29
N ILE A 186 -0.95 5.79 10.98
CA ILE A 186 0.06 5.52 9.95
C ILE A 186 1.32 5.10 10.68
N VAL A 187 1.91 3.96 10.31
CA VAL A 187 3.13 3.44 10.94
C VAL A 187 4.20 3.20 9.88
N THR A 188 5.43 3.57 10.18
CA THR A 188 6.61 3.26 9.37
C THR A 188 7.81 3.05 10.29
N THR A 189 8.93 2.62 9.73
CA THR A 189 10.20 2.58 10.44
C THR A 189 11.28 3.35 9.70
N THR A 190 12.24 3.88 10.45
CA THR A 190 13.45 4.51 9.90
C THR A 190 14.61 4.16 10.83
N GLY A 191 15.64 3.51 10.30
CA GLY A 191 16.69 2.90 11.13
C GLY A 191 16.11 1.89 12.12
N SER A 192 16.40 2.06 13.41
CA SER A 192 15.89 1.22 14.51
C SER A 192 14.69 1.81 15.24
N LEU A 193 13.98 2.76 14.60
CA LEU A 193 12.88 3.51 15.19
C LEU A 193 11.59 3.22 14.45
N VAL A 194 10.53 3.02 15.21
CA VAL A 194 9.15 3.00 14.72
C VAL A 194 8.56 4.39 14.90
N VAL A 195 8.03 4.94 13.82
CA VAL A 195 7.37 6.24 13.81
C VAL A 195 5.90 6.04 13.49
N SER A 196 5.04 6.67 14.26
CA SER A 196 3.60 6.58 14.11
C SER A 196 2.91 7.93 14.15
N TRP A 197 1.95 8.13 13.25
CA TRP A 197 1.09 9.31 13.20
C TRP A 197 -0.36 8.92 13.36
N SER A 198 -1.15 9.76 14.03
CA SER A 198 -2.61 9.64 13.97
C SER A 198 -3.12 10.21 12.66
N LEU A 199 -3.86 9.41 11.88
CA LEU A 199 -4.45 9.82 10.61
C LEU A 199 -5.34 11.07 10.79
N LYS A 200 -6.16 11.10 11.85
CA LYS A 200 -7.00 12.27 12.19
C LYS A 200 -6.19 13.52 12.54
N ALA A 201 -4.97 13.38 13.05
CA ALA A 201 -4.10 14.51 13.33
C ALA A 201 -3.49 15.07 12.04
N VAL A 202 -2.98 14.19 11.18
CA VAL A 202 -2.41 14.52 9.88
C VAL A 202 -3.44 15.23 8.99
N LEU A 203 -4.66 14.70 8.89
CA LEU A 203 -5.73 15.31 8.10
C LEU A 203 -6.14 16.71 8.59
N ARG A 204 -5.86 17.04 9.86
CA ARG A 204 -6.06 18.38 10.43
C ARG A 204 -4.82 19.28 10.31
N GLY A 205 -3.83 18.89 9.50
CA GLY A 205 -2.58 19.62 9.30
C GLY A 205 -1.55 19.46 10.41
N LYS A 206 -1.78 18.59 11.40
CA LYS A 206 -0.83 18.36 12.51
C LYS A 206 0.23 17.31 12.12
N ILE A 207 1.01 17.60 11.09
CA ILE A 207 1.98 16.67 10.49
C ILE A 207 3.19 16.37 11.40
N HIS A 208 3.57 17.30 12.27
CA HIS A 208 4.68 17.12 13.22
C HIS A 208 4.27 16.45 14.54
N LYS A 209 3.02 15.98 14.65
CA LYS A 209 2.56 15.24 15.83
C LYS A 209 2.65 13.73 15.58
N TYR A 210 3.78 13.16 15.96
CA TYR A 210 4.06 11.71 15.87
C TYR A 210 4.65 11.15 17.18
N SER A 211 4.58 9.83 17.30
CA SER A 211 5.27 9.06 18.35
C SER A 211 6.43 8.32 17.71
N VAL A 212 7.62 8.46 18.31
CA VAL A 212 8.81 7.69 17.96
C VAL A 212 9.09 6.71 19.10
N LYS A 213 9.31 5.44 18.76
CA LYS A 213 9.68 4.39 19.72
C LYS A 213 10.83 3.57 19.16
N PRO A 214 11.75 3.07 20.01
CA PRO A 214 12.69 2.02 19.60
C PRO A 214 11.92 0.81 19.09
N MET A 215 12.44 0.14 18.06
CA MET A 215 11.79 -1.03 17.46
C MET A 215 11.52 -2.15 18.47
N GLY A 216 12.42 -2.37 19.43
CA GLY A 216 12.24 -3.37 20.48
C GLY A 216 10.98 -3.16 21.33
N ASP A 217 10.64 -1.91 21.64
CA ASP A 217 9.46 -1.58 22.46
C ASP A 217 8.15 -1.75 21.70
N TYR A 218 8.19 -1.63 20.37
CA TYR A 218 7.02 -1.78 19.52
C TYR A 218 6.61 -3.25 19.36
N ILE A 219 7.58 -4.15 19.17
CA ILE A 219 7.33 -5.59 18.99
C ILE A 219 6.59 -6.17 20.22
N VAL A 220 7.02 -5.81 21.42
CA VAL A 220 6.41 -6.27 22.69
C VAL A 220 4.95 -5.79 22.83
N ALA A 221 4.63 -4.61 22.31
CA ALA A 221 3.26 -4.09 22.33
C ALA A 221 2.34 -4.83 21.34
N THR A 222 2.89 -5.29 20.20
CA THR A 222 2.15 -6.06 19.19
C THR A 222 1.84 -7.48 19.66
N GLU A 223 2.75 -8.13 20.39
CA GLU A 223 2.52 -9.46 20.98
C GLU A 223 1.45 -9.46 22.08
N SER A 224 1.09 -8.28 22.61
CA SER A 224 0.08 -8.12 23.66
C SER A 224 -1.32 -7.78 23.13
N GLY A 225 -1.56 -7.86 21.82
CA GLY A 225 -2.90 -7.69 21.24
C GLY A 225 -3.89 -8.78 21.68
N PRO A 226 -5.20 -8.49 21.79
CA PRO A 226 -6.18 -9.45 22.29
C PRO A 226 -6.38 -10.56 21.24
N GLY A 227 -5.64 -11.67 21.37
CA GLY A 227 -5.83 -12.81 20.47
C GLY A 227 -4.75 -13.88 20.41
N VAL A 228 -3.61 -13.74 21.09
CA VAL A 228 -2.59 -14.80 21.13
C VAL A 228 -2.58 -15.48 22.50
N SER A 229 -3.38 -16.55 22.64
CA SER A 229 -3.13 -17.54 23.68
C SER A 229 -1.87 -18.31 23.30
N GLU A 230 -0.85 -18.18 24.15
CA GLU A 230 0.36 -19.00 24.19
C GLU A 230 -0.03 -20.49 24.09
N SER A 231 0.24 -21.12 22.95
CA SER A 231 0.25 -22.58 22.86
C SER A 231 1.70 -23.05 22.86
N THR A 232 2.19 -23.32 24.07
CA THR A 232 3.37 -24.15 24.27
C THR A 232 3.02 -25.56 23.80
N VAL A 233 3.58 -25.99 22.66
CA VAL A 233 3.70 -27.42 22.35
C VAL A 233 5.13 -27.69 21.90
N ALA A 234 5.91 -28.23 22.84
CA ALA A 234 7.09 -29.02 22.53
C ALA A 234 6.67 -30.23 21.70
N GLY A 235 7.38 -30.53 20.60
CA GLY A 235 7.10 -31.76 19.86
C GLY A 235 7.77 -31.92 18.50
N ASN A 236 8.97 -32.47 18.55
CA ASN A 236 9.60 -33.39 17.58
C ASN A 236 10.05 -32.91 16.19
N ALA A 237 11.36 -33.08 16.03
CA ALA A 237 12.09 -33.23 14.78
C ALA A 237 11.53 -34.35 13.89
N VAL A 238 11.58 -34.14 12.57
CA VAL A 238 11.95 -35.18 11.61
C VAL A 238 12.79 -34.56 10.50
N VAL A 239 14.01 -35.06 10.37
CA VAL A 239 14.93 -34.91 9.23
C VAL A 239 14.51 -35.89 8.13
N ALA A 240 14.52 -35.45 6.88
CA ALA A 240 14.72 -36.30 5.70
C ALA A 240 15.46 -35.43 4.68
N MET A 241 16.78 -35.64 4.53
CA MET A 241 17.43 -36.41 3.45
C MET A 241 17.03 -35.95 2.05
#